data_AF-A0A0F9X0S1-F1
#
_entry.id   AF-A0A0F9X0S1-F1
#
_cell.length_a   1.000
_cell.length_b   1.000
_cell.length_c   1.000
_cell.angle_alpha   90.00
_cell.angle_beta   90.00
_cell.angle_gamma   90.00
#
_symmetry.space_group_name_H-M   'P 1'
#
loop_
_entity.id
_entity.type
_entity.pdbx_description
1 polymer ?
#
loop_
_entity_poly.entity_id
_entity_poly.type
_entity_poly.pdbx_seq_one_letter_code
_entity_poly.pdbx_strand_id
1 'polypeptide(L)'
;MTKDKMALIEIALSDVRAELLRACEEFPPFRSAHEGVAIIEEEFIEFRDAAYWPHKEETGDEEKEATQLAAMGVRYLVDVCFNEKTPR
;
A
#
# COMPACT_ATOMS: atom_id res chain seq x y z
N MET A 1 -14.50 -7.06 -19.43
CA MET A 1 -13.29 -6.22 -19.22
C MET A 1 -12.59 -6.09 -20.56
N THR A 2 -12.19 -4.89 -20.99
CA THR A 2 -11.38 -4.74 -22.22
C THR A 2 -9.98 -5.30 -21.98
N LYS A 3 -9.29 -5.78 -23.03
CA LYS A 3 -7.91 -6.30 -22.92
C LYS A 3 -6.97 -5.26 -22.29
N ASP A 4 -7.17 -4.00 -22.62
CA ASP A 4 -6.37 -2.89 -22.10
C ASP A 4 -6.55 -2.71 -20.59
N LYS A 5 -7.78 -2.86 -20.09
CA LYS A 5 -8.04 -2.77 -18.65
C LYS A 5 -7.42 -3.92 -17.88
N MET A 6 -7.37 -5.13 -18.45
CA MET A 6 -6.63 -6.24 -17.83
C MET A 6 -5.14 -5.94 -17.75
N ALA A 7 -4.54 -5.42 -18.83
CA ALA A 7 -3.12 -5.07 -18.83
C ALA A 7 -2.79 -4.01 -17.74
N LEU A 8 -3.63 -3.00 -17.58
CA LEU A 8 -3.47 -1.99 -16.53
C LEU A 8 -3.61 -2.57 -15.11
N ILE A 9 -4.51 -3.53 -14.91
CA ILE A 9 -4.66 -4.21 -13.61
C ILE A 9 -3.40 -5.02 -13.29
N GLU A 10 -2.83 -5.75 -14.26
CA GLU A 10 -1.60 -6.51 -14.03
C GLU A 10 -0.40 -5.62 -13.70
N ILE A 11 -0.30 -4.44 -14.32
CA ILE A 11 0.71 -3.43 -13.97
C ILE A 11 0.52 -3.00 -12.51
N ALA A 12 -0.69 -2.57 -12.13
CA ALA A 12 -0.95 -2.13 -10.77
C ALA A 12 -0.67 -3.23 -9.72
N LEU A 13 -1.04 -4.49 -10.00
CA LEU A 13 -0.73 -5.61 -9.10
C LEU A 13 0.77 -5.89 -9.01
N SER A 14 1.52 -5.69 -10.09
CA SER A 14 2.99 -5.80 -10.09
C SER A 14 3.62 -4.73 -9.22
N ASP A 15 3.15 -3.48 -9.30
CA ASP A 15 3.70 -2.36 -8.54
C ASP A 15 3.39 -2.51 -7.04
N VAL A 16 2.16 -2.91 -6.69
CA VAL A 16 1.78 -3.24 -5.31
C VAL A 16 2.64 -4.37 -4.75
N ARG A 17 2.95 -5.38 -5.57
CA ARG A 17 3.83 -6.48 -5.15
C ARG A 17 5.25 -5.99 -4.91
N ALA A 18 5.79 -5.15 -5.79
CA ALA A 18 7.14 -4.60 -5.65
C ALA A 18 7.25 -3.76 -4.37
N GLU A 19 6.27 -2.90 -4.12
CA GLU A 19 6.22 -2.05 -2.93
C GLU A 19 6.07 -2.86 -1.64
N LEU A 20 5.21 -3.89 -1.63
CA LEU A 20 5.09 -4.81 -0.51
C LEU A 20 6.42 -5.49 -0.18
N LEU A 21 7.15 -5.98 -1.18
CA LEU A 21 8.45 -6.64 -0.97
C LEU A 21 9.47 -5.66 -0.41
N ARG A 22 9.55 -4.45 -0.98
CA ARG A 22 10.42 -3.37 -0.49
C ARG A 22 10.14 -3.06 0.98
N ALA A 23 8.88 -2.85 1.34
CA ALA A 23 8.48 -2.54 2.71
C ALA A 23 8.79 -3.70 3.69
N CYS A 24 8.59 -4.95 3.26
CA CYS A 24 8.94 -6.14 4.04
C CYS A 24 10.45 -6.30 4.25
N GLU A 25 11.27 -5.83 3.31
CA GLU A 25 12.74 -5.80 3.45
C GLU A 25 13.22 -4.68 4.37
N GLU A 26 12.58 -3.52 4.32
CA GLU A 26 12.99 -2.32 5.07
C GLU A 26 12.51 -2.31 6.53
N PHE A 27 11.29 -2.83 6.78
CA PHE A 27 10.64 -2.75 8.09
C PHE A 27 10.30 -4.14 8.65
N PRO A 28 10.36 -4.33 9.98
CA PRO A 28 9.90 -5.58 10.60
C PRO A 28 8.39 -5.78 10.41
N PRO A 29 7.88 -7.01 10.58
CA PRO A 29 6.43 -7.25 10.59
C PRO A 29 5.71 -6.40 11.63
N PHE A 30 4.45 -6.02 11.36
CA PHE A 30 3.61 -5.30 12.31
C PHE A 30 3.53 -6.04 13.65
N ARG A 31 3.74 -5.32 14.76
CA ARG A 31 3.74 -5.90 16.11
C ARG A 31 2.33 -6.11 16.65
N SER A 32 1.31 -5.46 16.07
CA SER A 32 -0.08 -5.60 16.48
C SER A 32 -1.04 -5.16 15.37
N ALA A 33 -2.32 -5.54 15.51
CA ALA A 33 -3.39 -5.02 14.65
C ALA A 33 -3.47 -3.48 14.69
N HIS A 34 -3.30 -2.86 15.86
CA HIS A 34 -3.37 -1.41 16.03
C HIS A 34 -2.25 -0.68 15.26
N GLU A 35 -1.03 -1.21 15.31
CA GLU A 35 0.08 -0.67 14.52
C GLU A 35 -0.21 -0.79 13.02
N GLY A 36 -0.68 -1.95 12.57
CA GLY A 36 -1.02 -2.14 11.15
C GLY A 36 -2.11 -1.18 10.66
N VAL A 37 -3.14 -0.91 11.49
CA VAL A 37 -4.17 0.08 11.17
C VAL A 37 -3.60 1.50 11.14
N ALA A 38 -2.75 1.86 12.10
CA ALA A 38 -2.13 3.19 12.15
C ALA A 38 -1.27 3.46 10.91
N ILE A 39 -0.49 2.48 10.45
CA ILE A 39 0.31 2.61 9.21
C ILE A 39 -0.60 2.74 7.99
N ILE A 40 -1.68 1.95 7.88
CA ILE A 40 -2.64 2.12 6.77
C ILE A 40 -3.29 3.52 6.80
N GLU A 41 -3.59 4.06 7.98
CA GLU A 41 -4.16 5.40 8.12
C GLU A 41 -3.17 6.49 7.69
N GLU A 42 -1.89 6.34 8.01
CA GLU A 42 -0.80 7.22 7.55
C GLU A 42 -0.74 7.25 6.01
N GLU A 43 -0.63 6.10 5.36
CA GLU A 43 -0.58 6.00 3.89
C GLU A 43 -1.87 6.54 3.24
N PHE A 44 -3.03 6.37 3.88
CA PHE A 44 -4.27 6.95 3.39
C PHE A 44 -4.27 8.48 3.46
N ILE A 45 -3.71 9.07 4.52
CA ILE A 45 -3.56 10.51 4.65
C ILE A 45 -2.62 11.04 3.56
N GLU A 46 -1.48 10.38 3.32
CA GLU A 46 -0.53 10.76 2.27
C GLU A 46 -1.18 10.67 0.88
N PHE A 47 -1.84 9.56 0.56
CA PHE A 47 -2.59 9.42 -0.70
C PHE A 47 -3.67 10.49 -0.86
N ARG A 48 -4.47 10.73 0.19
CA ARG A 48 -5.53 11.74 0.15
C ARG A 48 -4.95 13.12 -0.11
N ASP A 49 -3.85 13.45 0.56
CA ASP A 49 -3.23 14.77 0.43
C ASP A 49 -2.63 14.95 -0.98
N ALA A 50 -2.00 13.90 -1.54
CA ALA A 50 -1.53 13.88 -2.92
C ALA A 50 -2.68 14.04 -3.95
N ALA A 51 -3.81 13.36 -3.73
CA ALA A 51 -4.98 13.42 -4.62
C ALA A 51 -5.73 14.77 -4.57
N TYR A 52 -5.78 15.41 -3.40
CA TYR A 52 -6.54 16.65 -3.19
C TYR A 52 -5.72 17.92 -3.46
N TRP A 53 -4.40 17.86 -3.28
CA TRP A 53 -3.50 18.98 -3.54
C TRP A 53 -2.39 18.57 -4.52
N PRO A 54 -2.74 18.18 -5.76
CA PRO A 54 -1.75 17.76 -6.74
C PRO A 54 -0.78 18.91 -7.01
N HIS A 55 0.48 18.77 -6.59
CA HIS A 55 1.53 19.68 -7.00
C HIS A 55 1.68 19.55 -8.52
N LYS A 56 1.52 20.68 -9.25
CA LYS A 56 1.44 20.69 -10.72
C LYS A 56 2.69 20.13 -11.44
N GLU A 57 3.77 19.87 -10.72
CA GLU A 57 5.03 19.34 -11.26
C GLU A 57 5.32 17.89 -10.83
N GLU A 58 4.55 17.31 -9.91
CA GLU A 58 4.82 15.99 -9.29
C GLU A 58 3.62 15.03 -9.45
N THR A 59 3.16 14.82 -10.68
CA THR A 59 2.14 13.79 -10.99
C THR A 59 2.54 12.36 -10.59
N GLY A 60 3.78 12.15 -10.10
CA GLY A 60 4.27 10.87 -9.60
C GLY A 60 3.87 10.54 -8.16
N ASP A 61 3.41 11.53 -7.37
CA ASP A 61 3.16 11.30 -5.94
C ASP A 61 1.83 10.57 -5.69
N GLU A 62 0.76 10.88 -6.43
CA GLU A 62 -0.55 10.22 -6.21
C GLU A 62 -0.51 8.72 -6.54
N GLU A 63 0.09 8.32 -7.67
CA GLU A 63 0.22 6.91 -8.06
C GLU A 63 1.07 6.12 -7.06
N LYS A 64 2.17 6.73 -6.61
CA LYS A 64 3.06 6.18 -5.60
C LYS A 64 2.33 5.96 -4.27
N GLU A 65 1.68 6.99 -3.74
CA GLU A 65 0.99 6.87 -2.44
C GLU A 65 -0.23 5.92 -2.52
N ALA A 66 -0.94 5.88 -3.66
CA ALA A 66 -1.99 4.88 -3.88
C ALA A 66 -1.44 3.45 -3.88
N THR A 67 -0.26 3.24 -4.48
CA THR A 67 0.43 1.94 -4.50
C THR A 67 0.89 1.52 -3.10
N GLN A 68 1.46 2.45 -2.33
CA GLN A 68 1.87 2.21 -0.95
C GLN A 68 0.67 1.85 -0.06
N LEU A 69 -0.43 2.61 -0.16
CA LEU A 69 -1.66 2.32 0.55
C LEU A 69 -2.19 0.90 0.25
N ALA A 70 -2.22 0.52 -1.03
CA ALA A 70 -2.61 -0.82 -1.43
C ALA A 70 -1.64 -1.90 -0.89
N ALA A 71 -0.33 -1.65 -0.96
CA ALA A 71 0.69 -2.54 -0.43
C ALA A 71 0.56 -2.74 1.09
N MET A 72 0.29 -1.68 1.86
CA MET A 72 0.10 -1.79 3.31
C MET A 72 -1.17 -2.55 3.68
N GLY A 73 -2.22 -2.44 2.87
CA GLY A 73 -3.40 -3.30 2.99
C GLY A 73 -3.06 -4.79 2.82
N VAL A 74 -2.26 -5.14 1.81
CA VAL A 74 -1.80 -6.53 1.62
C VAL A 74 -0.87 -6.95 2.76
N ARG A 75 0.02 -6.06 3.22
CA ARG A 75 0.93 -6.34 4.32
C ARG A 75 0.18 -6.62 5.62
N TYR A 76 -0.91 -5.91 5.90
CA TYR A 76 -1.77 -6.20 7.05
C TYR A 76 -2.35 -7.62 6.97
N LEU A 77 -2.76 -8.08 5.78
CA LEU A 77 -3.21 -9.46 5.61
C LEU A 77 -2.10 -10.45 5.98
N VAL A 78 -0.88 -10.21 5.50
CA VAL A 78 0.28 -11.10 5.73
C VAL A 78 0.73 -11.08 7.19
N ASP A 79 0.99 -9.90 7.74
CA ASP A 79 1.64 -9.72 9.04
C ASP A 79 0.65 -9.83 10.21
N VAL A 80 -0.65 -9.61 10.00
CA VAL A 80 -1.68 -9.63 11.07
C VAL A 80 -2.72 -10.72 10.85
N CYS A 81 -3.35 -10.80 9.67
CA CYS A 81 -4.47 -11.73 9.47
C CYS A 81 -4.01 -13.17 9.30
N PHE A 82 -2.94 -13.40 8.54
CA PHE A 82 -2.41 -14.73 8.22
C PHE A 82 -1.31 -15.17 9.19
N ASN A 83 -0.81 -14.27 10.03
CA ASN A 83 0.14 -14.58 11.10
C ASN A 83 -0.57 -14.73 12.45
N GLU A 84 -0.71 -15.97 12.92
CA GLU A 84 -1.41 -16.29 14.18
C GLU A 84 -0.71 -15.75 15.44
N LYS A 85 0.55 -15.32 15.33
CA LYS A 85 1.33 -14.81 16.47
C LYS A 85 1.10 -13.33 16.76
N THR A 86 0.42 -12.61 15.87
CA THR A 86 0.22 -11.17 16.01
C THR A 86 -0.93 -10.86 16.97
N PRO A 87 -0.69 -10.07 18.03
CA PRO A 87 -1.73 -9.62 18.96
C PRO A 87 -2.85 -8.83 18.27
N ARG A 88 -4.10 -9.11 18.67
CA ARG A 88 -5.32 -8.44 18.17
C ARG A 88 -5.92 -7.53 19.23
#